data_AF-A0A836WWP7-F1
#
_entry.id   AF-A0A836WWP7-F1
#
_cell.length_a   1.000
_cell.length_b   1.000
_cell.length_c   1.000
_cell.angle_alpha   90.00
_cell.angle_beta   90.00
_cell.angle_gamma   90.00
#
_symmetry.space_group_name_H-M   'P 1'
#
loop_
_entity.id
_entity.type
_entity.pdbx_description
1 polymer ?
#
loop_
_entity_poly.entity_id
_entity_poly.type
_entity_poly.pdbx_seq_one_letter_code
_entity_poly.pdbx_strand_id
1 'polypeptide(L)'
;MLMYFILSICTSKPAQTAKPTASSNSKVASANELVKQAKAAFDSKDYNKSYEMYEAVSKAKYGQEITINSLYMMGESRFRQKDYDSAVVKYQDVIRKYPSHPLAASSLYKQALSFDYLKEKETAQMLYKKVIEKYPSSPEAKQAQAKIKN
;
A
#
# COMPACT_ATOMS: atom_id res chain seq x y z
N MET A 1 6.82 -41.77 -44.16
CA MET A 1 5.49 -42.23 -44.58
C MET A 1 4.69 -42.43 -43.31
N LEU A 2 3.64 -41.70 -42.93
CA LEU A 2 2.75 -40.70 -43.52
C LEU A 2 2.11 -40.00 -42.29
N MET A 3 2.15 -38.66 -42.16
CA MET A 3 1.02 -37.70 -42.28
C MET A 3 -0.14 -37.77 -41.26
N TYR A 4 -0.79 -36.60 -41.08
CA TYR A 4 -1.91 -36.18 -40.20
C TYR A 4 -1.43 -35.49 -38.90
N PHE A 5 -1.32 -34.16 -38.77
CA PHE A 5 -2.15 -33.00 -39.20
C PHE A 5 -3.54 -32.98 -38.57
N ILE A 6 -3.68 -32.40 -37.37
CA ILE A 6 -4.89 -31.66 -36.97
C ILE A 6 -4.51 -30.50 -36.02
N LEU A 7 -4.92 -29.30 -36.42
CA LEU A 7 -5.10 -28.07 -35.65
C LEU A 7 -5.66 -28.32 -34.24
N SER A 8 -5.09 -27.66 -33.22
CA SER A 8 -5.88 -27.24 -32.06
C SER A 8 -5.65 -25.76 -31.80
N ILE A 9 -6.64 -24.98 -32.21
CA ILE A 9 -6.93 -23.63 -31.72
C ILE A 9 -7.34 -23.75 -30.24
N CYS A 10 -7.36 -22.61 -29.53
CA CYS A 10 -7.91 -22.35 -28.19
C CYS A 10 -6.86 -22.51 -27.07
N THR A 11 -6.66 -21.56 -26.15
CA THR A 11 -7.52 -20.47 -25.68
C THR A 11 -6.68 -19.46 -24.90
N SER A 12 -7.15 -18.21 -24.90
CA SER A 12 -6.77 -17.12 -24.03
C SER A 12 -6.57 -17.55 -22.57
N LYS A 13 -5.47 -17.10 -21.96
CA LYS A 13 -5.23 -17.12 -20.52
C LYS A 13 -6.46 -16.52 -19.81
N PRO A 14 -7.24 -17.28 -19.04
CA PRO A 14 -8.29 -16.67 -18.23
C PRO A 14 -7.60 -15.89 -17.12
N ALA A 15 -7.74 -14.56 -17.16
CA ALA A 15 -7.58 -13.73 -15.98
C ALA A 15 -8.52 -14.31 -14.92
N GLN A 16 -7.93 -14.90 -13.90
CA GLN A 16 -8.63 -15.44 -12.75
C GLN A 16 -9.17 -14.24 -11.97
N THR A 17 -10.33 -13.73 -12.39
CA THR A 17 -11.24 -13.00 -11.53
C THR A 17 -11.71 -13.99 -10.47
N ALA A 18 -11.03 -13.99 -9.33
CA ALA A 18 -11.47 -14.73 -8.16
C ALA A 18 -12.84 -14.17 -7.75
N LYS A 19 -13.89 -14.90 -8.12
CA LYS A 19 -15.27 -14.70 -7.70
C LYS A 19 -15.32 -14.71 -6.16
N PRO A 20 -15.91 -13.69 -5.49
CA PRO A 20 -16.04 -13.69 -4.04
C PRO A 20 -16.95 -14.86 -3.62
N THR A 21 -16.39 -15.82 -2.88
CA THR A 21 -17.17 -16.90 -2.26
C THR A 21 -17.96 -16.32 -1.09
N ALA A 22 -19.21 -16.76 -0.92
CA ALA A 22 -20.21 -16.17 -0.02
C ALA A 22 -19.81 -16.07 1.48
N SER A 23 -18.76 -16.77 1.93
CA SER A 23 -18.16 -16.62 3.27
C SER A 23 -17.30 -15.35 3.41
N SER A 24 -16.69 -14.88 2.32
CA SER A 24 -15.93 -13.62 2.29
C SER A 24 -16.83 -12.38 2.40
N ASN A 25 -18.10 -12.46 2.01
CA ASN A 25 -19.00 -11.30 2.00
C ASN A 25 -19.35 -10.78 3.40
N SER A 26 -19.59 -11.64 4.38
CA SER A 26 -19.87 -11.22 5.77
C SER A 26 -18.62 -10.67 6.46
N LYS A 27 -17.48 -11.33 6.23
CA LYS A 27 -16.18 -10.92 6.76
C LYS A 27 -15.76 -9.56 6.16
N VAL A 28 -15.88 -9.37 4.85
CA VAL A 28 -15.62 -8.09 4.16
C VAL A 28 -16.61 -7.00 4.57
N ALA A 29 -17.90 -7.31 4.78
CA ALA A 29 -18.86 -6.34 5.30
C ALA A 29 -18.47 -5.84 6.70
N SER A 30 -18.03 -6.73 7.60
CA SER A 30 -17.52 -6.31 8.91
C SER A 30 -16.22 -5.49 8.80
N ALA A 31 -15.36 -5.82 7.84
CA ALA A 31 -14.16 -5.05 7.53
C ALA A 31 -14.48 -3.62 7.08
N ASN A 32 -15.46 -3.49 6.19
CA ASN A 32 -15.86 -2.20 5.62
C ASN A 32 -16.39 -1.26 6.70
N GLU A 33 -17.15 -1.78 7.65
CA GLU A 33 -17.63 -0.98 8.78
C GLU A 33 -16.47 -0.56 9.70
N LEU A 34 -15.53 -1.45 10.01
CA LEU A 34 -14.33 -1.11 10.77
C LEU A 34 -13.46 -0.07 10.06
N VAL A 35 -13.25 -0.21 8.74
CA VAL A 35 -12.50 0.75 7.92
C VAL A 35 -13.21 2.11 7.90
N LYS A 36 -14.54 2.12 7.79
CA LYS A 36 -15.33 3.36 7.83
C LYS A 36 -15.12 4.11 9.15
N GLN A 37 -15.18 3.39 10.27
CA GLN A 37 -14.94 3.98 11.60
C GLN A 37 -13.48 4.41 11.78
N ALA A 38 -12.51 3.62 11.30
CA ALA A 38 -11.09 3.97 11.32
C ALA A 38 -10.81 5.24 10.52
N LYS A 39 -11.47 5.40 9.37
CA LYS A 39 -11.39 6.61 8.56
C LYS A 39 -12.05 7.80 9.27
N ALA A 40 -13.22 7.63 9.88
CA ALA A 40 -13.86 8.70 10.66
C ALA A 40 -12.97 9.16 11.83
N ALA A 41 -12.28 8.23 12.50
CA ALA A 41 -11.28 8.56 13.52
C ALA A 41 -10.11 9.36 12.92
N PHE A 42 -9.60 8.97 11.75
CA PHE A 42 -8.55 9.71 11.04
C PHE A 42 -8.99 11.15 10.70
N ASP A 43 -10.19 11.29 10.15
CA ASP A 43 -10.75 12.57 9.72
C ASP A 43 -11.00 13.51 10.92
N SER A 44 -11.38 12.95 12.07
CA SER A 44 -11.50 13.68 13.35
C SER A 44 -10.16 13.95 14.06
N LYS A 45 -9.04 13.59 13.42
CA LYS A 45 -7.66 13.72 13.93
C LYS A 45 -7.36 12.82 15.14
N ASP A 46 -8.25 11.90 15.47
CA ASP A 46 -7.96 10.83 16.44
C ASP A 46 -7.14 9.74 15.75
N TYR A 47 -5.87 10.07 15.54
CA TYR A 47 -4.93 9.22 14.82
C TYR A 47 -4.55 7.95 15.60
N ASN A 48 -4.63 7.98 16.93
CA ASN A 48 -4.38 6.79 17.75
C ASN A 48 -5.50 5.77 17.57
N LYS A 49 -6.75 6.21 17.72
CA LYS A 49 -7.90 5.34 17.45
C LYS A 49 -7.91 4.87 16.01
N SER A 50 -7.61 5.75 15.05
CA SER A 50 -7.50 5.36 13.64
C SER A 50 -6.47 4.24 13.43
N TYR A 51 -5.29 4.38 14.02
CA TYR A 51 -4.24 3.36 13.96
C TYR A 51 -4.72 2.03 14.54
N GLU A 52 -5.32 2.03 15.73
CA GLU A 52 -5.79 0.80 16.41
C GLU A 52 -6.84 0.07 15.56
N MET A 53 -7.78 0.81 14.97
CA MET A 53 -8.83 0.24 14.14
C MET A 53 -8.25 -0.34 12.84
N TYR A 54 -7.35 0.37 12.16
CA TYR A 54 -6.68 -0.18 10.98
C TYR A 54 -5.76 -1.36 11.32
N GLU A 55 -5.16 -1.38 12.52
CA GLU A 55 -4.37 -2.52 12.98
C GLU A 55 -5.26 -3.77 13.14
N ALA A 56 -6.43 -3.63 13.78
CA ALA A 56 -7.40 -4.71 13.91
C ALA A 56 -7.85 -5.23 12.53
N VAL A 57 -8.13 -4.33 11.59
CA VAL A 57 -8.48 -4.69 10.20
C VAL A 57 -7.34 -5.45 9.52
N SER A 58 -6.10 -4.99 9.66
CA SER A 58 -4.93 -5.63 9.04
C SER A 58 -4.66 -7.04 9.60
N LYS A 59 -4.81 -7.22 10.92
CA LYS A 59 -4.58 -8.50 11.63
C LYS A 59 -5.61 -9.56 11.24
N ALA A 60 -6.86 -9.16 11.06
CA ALA A 60 -7.93 -10.05 10.66
C ALA A 60 -7.87 -10.49 9.18
N LYS A 61 -6.98 -9.89 8.36
CA LYS A 61 -6.70 -10.25 6.96
C LYS A 61 -7.99 -10.40 6.14
N TYR A 62 -8.78 -9.34 6.09
CA TYR A 62 -10.08 -9.29 5.41
C TYR A 62 -10.00 -9.37 3.86
N GLY A 63 -8.80 -9.24 3.31
CA GLY A 63 -8.52 -9.29 1.87
C GLY A 63 -7.22 -8.53 1.58
N GLN A 64 -6.57 -8.83 0.46
CA GLN A 64 -5.30 -8.18 0.13
C GLN A 64 -5.46 -6.66 0.07
N GLU A 65 -6.47 -6.17 -0.64
CA GLU A 65 -6.63 -4.74 -0.85
C GLU A 65 -6.96 -3.97 0.44
N ILE A 66 -7.84 -4.52 1.27
CA ILE A 66 -8.15 -3.95 2.58
C ILE A 66 -6.90 -3.95 3.47
N THR A 67 -6.10 -5.02 3.41
CA THR A 67 -4.87 -5.14 4.22
C THR A 67 -3.83 -4.11 3.79
N ILE A 68 -3.61 -3.93 2.48
CA ILE A 68 -2.65 -2.96 1.93
C ILE A 68 -3.07 -1.54 2.33
N ASN A 69 -4.33 -1.18 2.10
CA ASN A 69 -4.86 0.13 2.47
C ASN A 69 -4.74 0.39 3.98
N SER A 70 -5.04 -0.63 4.80
CA SER A 70 -4.93 -0.51 6.27
C SER A 70 -3.48 -0.26 6.71
N LEU A 71 -2.51 -1.00 6.16
CA LEU A 71 -1.09 -0.77 6.47
C LEU A 71 -0.63 0.63 6.09
N TYR A 72 -1.04 1.12 4.91
CA TYR A 72 -0.74 2.48 4.48
C TYR A 72 -1.37 3.53 5.40
N MET A 73 -2.64 3.35 5.78
CA MET A 73 -3.35 4.25 6.70
C MET A 73 -2.81 4.22 8.14
N MET A 74 -2.28 3.07 8.61
CA MET A 74 -1.54 3.01 9.87
C MET A 74 -0.28 3.89 9.80
N GLY A 75 0.45 3.86 8.67
CA GLY A 75 1.58 4.75 8.42
C GLY A 75 1.17 6.22 8.42
N GLU A 76 0.10 6.57 7.70
CA GLU A 76 -0.40 7.95 7.65
C GLU A 76 -0.86 8.43 9.04
N SER A 77 -1.49 7.57 9.83
CA SER A 77 -1.91 7.91 11.20
C SER A 77 -0.72 8.24 12.09
N ARG A 78 0.36 7.45 12.02
CA ARG A 78 1.59 7.72 12.79
C ARG A 78 2.31 8.96 12.28
N PHE A 79 2.38 9.13 10.95
CA PHE A 79 2.97 10.30 10.31
C PHE A 79 2.27 11.60 10.75
N ARG A 80 0.93 11.61 10.82
CA ARG A 80 0.16 12.77 11.26
C ARG A 80 0.36 13.09 12.74
N GLN A 81 0.69 12.10 13.56
CA GLN A 81 1.11 12.28 14.95
C GLN A 81 2.56 12.73 15.10
N LYS A 82 3.30 12.90 13.99
CA LYS A 82 4.75 13.15 13.98
C LYS A 82 5.59 12.01 14.56
N ASP A 83 4.99 10.83 14.70
CA ASP A 83 5.69 9.58 15.04
C ASP A 83 6.23 8.97 13.73
N TYR A 84 7.27 9.60 13.22
CA TYR A 84 7.83 9.29 11.91
C TYR A 84 8.54 7.93 11.91
N ASP A 85 9.17 7.53 13.02
CA ASP A 85 9.80 6.22 13.18
C ASP A 85 8.77 5.09 13.01
N SER A 86 7.64 5.17 13.72
CA SER A 86 6.57 4.18 13.57
C SER A 86 5.95 4.21 12.17
N ALA A 87 5.83 5.40 11.56
CA ALA A 87 5.31 5.54 10.20
C ALA A 87 6.20 4.82 9.18
N VAL A 88 7.53 4.98 9.27
CA VAL A 88 8.53 4.30 8.42
C VAL A 88 8.33 2.79 8.44
N VAL A 89 8.11 2.20 9.63
CA VAL A 89 7.89 0.75 9.77
C VAL A 89 6.64 0.29 9.01
N LYS A 90 5.54 1.05 9.07
CA LYS A 90 4.30 0.67 8.39
C LYS A 90 4.38 0.84 6.87
N TYR A 91 5.02 1.90 6.39
CA TYR A 91 5.30 2.06 4.96
C TYR A 91 6.22 0.96 4.43
N GLN A 92 7.27 0.60 5.20
CA GLN A 92 8.18 -0.49 4.84
C GLN A 92 7.45 -1.83 4.65
N ASP A 93 6.42 -2.06 5.46
CA ASP A 93 5.61 -3.26 5.36
C ASP A 93 4.83 -3.31 4.04
N VAL A 94 4.28 -2.19 3.57
CA VAL A 94 3.63 -2.10 2.25
C VAL A 94 4.65 -2.37 1.13
N ILE A 95 5.80 -1.69 1.17
CA ILE A 95 6.85 -1.77 0.14
C ILE A 95 7.39 -3.21 0.02
N ARG A 96 7.63 -3.88 1.15
CA ARG A 96 8.21 -5.23 1.18
C ARG A 96 7.21 -6.30 0.77
N LYS A 97 5.97 -6.20 1.27
CA LYS A 97 4.96 -7.24 1.06
C LYS A 97 4.22 -7.08 -0.28
N TYR A 98 4.12 -5.86 -0.80
CA TYR A 98 3.29 -5.53 -1.96
C TYR A 98 4.00 -4.59 -2.97
N PRO A 99 5.22 -4.92 -3.43
CA PRO A 99 6.05 -4.00 -4.22
C PRO A 99 5.46 -3.57 -5.56
N SER A 100 4.53 -4.35 -6.14
CA SER A 100 3.86 -4.06 -7.40
C SER A 100 2.56 -3.26 -7.25
N HIS A 101 2.08 -3.06 -6.01
CA HIS A 101 0.86 -2.32 -5.77
C HIS A 101 1.11 -0.81 -5.93
N PRO A 102 0.15 -0.01 -6.45
CA PRO A 102 0.31 1.44 -6.58
C PRO A 102 0.73 2.13 -5.27
N LEU A 103 0.17 1.69 -4.13
CA LEU A 103 0.55 2.22 -2.80
C LEU A 103 1.99 1.90 -2.38
N ALA A 104 2.73 1.03 -3.07
CA ALA A 104 4.14 0.83 -2.79
C ALA A 104 4.96 2.07 -3.16
N ALA A 105 4.63 2.74 -4.27
CA ALA A 105 5.25 4.01 -4.64
C ALA A 105 4.90 5.10 -3.61
N SER A 106 3.61 5.23 -3.27
CA SER A 106 3.13 6.15 -2.22
C SER A 106 3.82 5.90 -0.88
N SER A 107 3.94 4.65 -0.47
CA SER A 107 4.59 4.26 0.79
C SER A 107 6.08 4.57 0.78
N LEU A 108 6.80 4.30 -0.32
CA LEU A 108 8.23 4.59 -0.42
C LEU A 108 8.50 6.10 -0.38
N TYR A 109 7.66 6.90 -1.06
CA TYR A 109 7.75 8.35 -0.99
C TYR A 109 7.43 8.89 0.41
N LYS A 110 6.40 8.35 1.08
CA LYS A 110 6.05 8.72 2.46
C LYS A 110 7.10 8.28 3.47
N GLN A 111 7.77 7.16 3.24
CA GLN A 111 8.93 6.74 4.02
C GLN A 111 10.07 7.75 3.87
N ALA A 112 10.40 8.16 2.65
CA ALA A 112 11.41 9.20 2.39
C ALA A 112 11.05 10.54 3.07
N LEU A 113 9.78 10.96 2.98
CA LEU A 113 9.28 12.13 3.70
C LEU A 113 9.44 11.99 5.22
N SER A 114 9.18 10.81 5.78
CA SER A 114 9.30 10.58 7.22
C SER A 114 10.75 10.79 7.67
N PHE A 115 11.73 10.28 6.92
CA PHE A 115 13.15 10.55 7.19
C PHE A 115 13.53 12.04 7.02
N ASP A 116 12.94 12.74 6.04
CA ASP A 116 13.13 14.18 5.86
C ASP A 116 12.65 14.97 7.10
N TYR A 117 11.50 14.58 7.67
CA TYR A 117 11.00 15.16 8.92
C TYR A 117 11.86 14.81 10.15
N LEU A 118 12.45 13.61 10.17
CA LEU A 118 13.43 13.18 11.19
C LEU A 118 14.80 13.87 11.05
N LYS A 119 15.00 14.71 10.02
CA LYS A 119 16.28 15.38 9.70
C LYS A 119 17.38 14.46 9.20
N GLU A 120 17.03 13.22 8.86
CA GLU A 120 17.90 12.21 8.25
C GLU A 120 17.96 12.42 6.73
N LYS A 121 18.55 13.55 6.31
CA LYS A 121 18.50 14.05 4.93
C LYS A 121 19.13 13.09 3.92
N GLU A 122 20.26 12.48 4.28
CA GLU A 122 20.99 11.54 3.43
C GLU A 122 20.12 10.31 3.12
N THR A 123 19.47 9.77 4.16
CA THR A 123 18.53 8.65 4.03
C THR A 123 17.31 9.04 3.21
N ALA A 124 16.74 10.23 3.46
CA ALA A 124 15.62 10.74 2.68
C ALA A 124 15.96 10.87 1.19
N GLN A 125 17.11 11.46 0.84
CA GLN A 125 17.58 11.59 -0.54
C GLN A 125 17.78 10.23 -1.22
N MET A 126 18.38 9.27 -0.53
CA MET A 126 18.53 7.90 -1.04
C MET A 126 17.17 7.28 -1.36
N LEU A 127 16.18 7.44 -0.48
CA LEU A 127 14.84 6.90 -0.69
C LEU A 127 14.08 7.65 -1.80
N TYR A 128 14.20 8.97 -1.91
CA TYR A 128 13.61 9.72 -3.02
C TYR A 128 14.16 9.25 -4.38
N LYS A 129 15.49 9.03 -4.50
CA LYS A 129 16.10 8.46 -5.70
C LYS A 129 15.52 7.07 -6.00
N LYS A 130 15.37 6.25 -4.97
CA LYS A 130 14.76 4.92 -5.08
C LYS A 130 13.31 4.95 -5.57
N VAL A 131 12.52 5.97 -5.20
CA VAL A 131 11.17 6.16 -5.77
C VAL A 131 11.25 6.39 -7.28
N ILE A 132 12.14 7.27 -7.72
CA ILE A 132 12.31 7.61 -9.14
C ILE A 132 12.78 6.39 -9.94
N GLU A 133 13.72 5.62 -9.40
CA GLU A 133 14.28 4.43 -10.04
C GLU A 133 13.28 3.28 -10.13
N LYS A 134 12.55 3.00 -9.03
CA LYS A 134 11.63 1.85 -8.97
C LYS A 134 10.25 2.13 -9.56
N TYR A 135 9.78 3.38 -9.48
CA TYR A 135 8.43 3.77 -9.87
C TYR A 135 8.45 5.00 -10.80
N PRO A 136 9.21 5.00 -11.91
CA PRO A 136 9.46 6.19 -12.72
C PRO A 136 8.19 6.83 -13.31
N SER A 137 7.15 6.03 -13.57
CA SER A 137 5.88 6.50 -14.12
C SER A 137 4.87 6.97 -13.07
N SER A 138 5.18 6.83 -11.77
CA SER A 138 4.27 7.20 -10.69
C SER A 138 4.24 8.72 -10.45
N PRO A 139 3.11 9.28 -9.95
CA PRO A 139 3.08 10.65 -9.43
C PRO A 139 4.14 10.91 -8.37
N GLU A 140 4.43 9.92 -7.53
CA GLU A 140 5.41 9.99 -6.46
C GLU A 140 6.84 10.19 -6.97
N ALA A 141 7.21 9.61 -8.11
CA ALA A 141 8.53 9.85 -8.71
C ALA A 141 8.71 11.33 -9.08
N LYS A 142 7.66 11.98 -9.61
CA LYS A 142 7.70 13.42 -9.89
C LYS A 142 7.84 14.25 -8.60
N GLN A 143 7.11 13.88 -7.55
CA GLN A 143 7.20 14.53 -6.25
C GLN A 143 8.58 14.34 -5.60
N ALA A 144 9.14 13.14 -5.66
CA ALA A 144 10.48 12.81 -5.17
C ALA A 144 11.55 13.60 -5.94
N GLN A 145 11.40 13.76 -7.26
CA GLN A 145 12.33 14.57 -8.05
C GLN A 145 12.31 16.05 -7.63
N ALA A 146 11.14 16.60 -7.35
CA ALA A 146 11.02 17.96 -6.83
C ALA A 146 11.70 18.11 -5.46
N LYS A 147 11.61 17.08 -4.61
CA LYS A 147 12.26 17.06 -3.28
C LYS A 147 13.79 17.04 -3.32
N ILE A 148 14.40 16.42 -4.31
CA ILE A 148 15.87 16.34 -4.45
C ILE A 148 16.47 17.66 -4.96
N LYS A 149 15.71 18.42 -5.75
CA LYS A 149 16.19 19.67 -6.38
C LYS A 149 16.15 20.89 -5.46
N ASN A 150 15.44 20.79 -4.33
CA ASN A 150 15.30 21.84 -3.32
C ASN A 150 16.33 21.66 -2.19
#